data_AF-A0A6J8E2X1-F1
#
_entry.id   AF-A0A6J8E2X1-F1
#
_cell.length_a   1.000
_cell.length_b   1.000
_cell.length_c   1.000
_cell.angle_alpha   90.00
_cell.angle_beta   90.00
_cell.angle_gamma   90.00
#
_symmetry.space_group_name_H-M   'P 1'
#
loop_
_entity.id
_entity.type
_entity.pdbx_description
1 polymer ?
#
loop_
_entity_poly.entity_id
_entity_poly.type
_entity_poly.pdbx_seq_one_letter_code
_entity_poly.pdbx_strand_id
1 'polypeptide(L)'
;MLHLMELYRNSLGDGGSLDATIELLKCTSVLIKNCRDSRPITDISDDRLKDNRDAMDWFVHWENSVKNNATIKNKEKCLISHQTRQDIISAVLGFEELCLYKLKKSNASIIPNRINSDVIENIFCQQRTLHNGANSNPTYLGYCHSINSVILGQASVSKKSNTGGVEEIQKQYCPSQKVCCYTG
;
A
#
# COMPACT_ATOMS: atom_id res chain seq x y z
N MET A 1 3.82 11.97 13.34
CA MET A 1 3.02 13.21 13.34
C MET A 1 1.97 13.20 14.43
N LEU A 2 1.05 12.23 14.47
CA LEU A 2 0.01 12.10 15.51
C LEU A 2 0.57 12.25 16.93
N HIS A 3 1.57 11.45 17.29
CA HIS A 3 2.19 11.49 18.62
C HIS A 3 2.72 12.89 19.02
N LEU A 4 3.30 13.63 18.08
CA LEU A 4 3.80 14.98 18.33
C LEU A 4 2.65 15.97 18.57
N MET A 5 1.55 15.83 17.83
CA MET A 5 0.37 16.68 17.98
C MET A 5 -0.35 16.41 19.31
N GLU A 6 -0.41 15.15 19.75
CA GLU A 6 -0.96 14.78 21.06
C GLU A 6 -0.11 15.36 22.20
N LEU A 7 1.22 15.29 22.12
CA LEU A 7 2.10 15.92 23.10
C LEU A 7 1.95 17.45 23.12
N TYR A 8 1.85 18.06 21.95
CA TYR A 8 1.63 19.51 21.85
C TYR A 8 0.29 19.93 22.45
N ARG A 9 -0.78 19.16 22.19
CA ARG A 9 -2.09 19.38 22.80
C ARG A 9 -2.04 19.25 24.32
N ASN A 10 -1.33 18.28 24.86
CA ASN A 10 -1.19 18.14 26.32
C ASN A 10 -0.47 19.33 26.97
N SER A 11 0.36 20.05 26.22
CA SER A 11 1.02 21.27 26.69
C SER A 11 0.15 22.54 26.64
N LEU A 12 -0.93 22.51 25.85
CA LEU A 12 -1.88 23.61 25.66
C LEU A 12 -3.18 23.26 26.38
N GLY A 13 -3.50 23.94 27.49
CA GLY A 13 -4.69 23.62 28.31
C GLY A 13 -6.01 23.52 27.53
N ASP A 14 -6.21 24.32 26.47
CA ASP A 14 -7.35 24.22 25.55
C ASP A 14 -6.91 23.92 24.11
N GLY A 15 -7.69 23.09 23.42
CA GLY A 15 -7.34 22.40 22.19
C GLY A 15 -8.04 22.89 20.95
N GLY A 16 -9.17 23.59 21.07
CA GLY A 16 -9.89 24.18 19.94
C GLY A 16 -9.81 23.36 18.63
N SER A 17 -9.20 23.93 17.60
CA SER A 17 -9.02 23.31 16.27
C SER A 17 -7.94 22.21 16.22
N LEU A 18 -7.04 22.15 17.19
CA LEU A 18 -6.02 21.12 17.30
C LEU A 18 -6.65 19.76 17.63
N ASP A 19 -7.71 19.72 18.42
CA ASP A 19 -8.42 18.48 18.74
C ASP A 19 -9.03 17.83 17.48
N ALA A 20 -9.69 18.63 16.63
CA ALA A 20 -10.20 18.16 15.34
C ALA A 20 -9.08 17.66 14.41
N THR A 21 -7.91 18.30 14.44
CA THR A 21 -6.74 17.86 13.66
C THR A 21 -6.20 16.53 14.19
N ILE A 22 -6.15 16.36 15.52
CA ILE A 22 -5.73 15.11 16.14
C ILE A 22 -6.70 13.98 15.80
N GLU A 23 -8.01 14.22 15.80
CA GLU A 23 -9.00 13.22 15.38
C GLU A 23 -8.79 12.75 13.94
N LEU A 24 -8.59 13.67 13.00
CA LEU A 24 -8.24 13.34 11.62
C LEU A 24 -6.96 12.50 11.55
N LEU A 25 -5.93 12.88 12.31
CA LEU A 25 -4.67 12.15 12.38
C LEU A 25 -4.82 10.76 13.01
N LYS A 26 -5.72 10.58 13.97
CA LYS A 26 -6.03 9.26 14.57
C LYS A 26 -6.65 8.34 13.53
N CYS A 27 -7.69 8.80 12.83
CA CYS A 27 -8.39 7.99 11.83
C CYS A 27 -7.46 7.61 10.66
N THR A 28 -6.68 8.55 10.15
CA THR A 28 -5.69 8.27 9.09
C THR A 28 -4.56 7.34 9.57
N SER A 29 -4.09 7.50 10.82
CA SER A 29 -3.03 6.64 11.36
C SER A 29 -3.49 5.19 11.53
N VAL A 30 -4.75 4.96 11.89
CA VAL A 30 -5.35 3.61 11.97
C VAL A 30 -5.29 2.93 10.60
N LEU A 31 -5.79 3.60 9.55
CA LEU A 31 -5.78 3.06 8.19
C LEU A 31 -4.35 2.76 7.72
N ILE A 32 -3.40 3.69 7.92
CA ILE A 32 -2.00 3.49 7.54
C ILE A 32 -1.38 2.31 8.29
N LYS A 33 -1.58 2.24 9.61
CA LYS A 33 -1.05 1.16 10.45
C LYS A 33 -1.53 -0.21 9.97
N ASN A 34 -2.83 -0.33 9.70
CA ASN A 34 -3.44 -1.59 9.32
C ASN A 34 -3.05 -2.00 7.88
N CYS A 35 -3.03 -1.06 6.93
CA CYS A 35 -2.62 -1.34 5.55
C CYS A 35 -1.13 -1.69 5.42
N ARG A 36 -0.27 -1.21 6.34
CA ARG A 36 1.17 -1.53 6.35
C ARG A 36 1.53 -2.72 7.22
N ASP A 37 0.55 -3.35 7.87
CA ASP A 37 0.78 -4.51 8.71
C ASP A 37 1.26 -5.71 7.87
N SER A 38 2.35 -6.33 8.32
CA SER A 38 2.94 -7.52 7.71
C SER A 38 2.35 -8.82 8.27
N ARG A 39 1.58 -8.74 9.36
CA ARG A 39 0.94 -9.90 9.99
C ARG A 39 -0.28 -10.32 9.17
N PRO A 40 -0.44 -11.62 8.90
CA PRO A 40 -1.58 -12.11 8.14
C PRO A 40 -2.90 -11.86 8.87
N ILE A 41 -3.94 -11.51 8.12
CA ILE A 41 -5.36 -11.64 8.51
C ILE A 41 -5.76 -13.07 8.13
N THR A 42 -6.29 -13.79 9.11
CA THR A 42 -6.69 -15.21 8.97
C THR A 42 -8.15 -15.45 9.30
N ASP A 43 -8.83 -14.46 9.90
CA ASP A 43 -10.23 -14.53 10.27
C ASP A 43 -10.96 -13.23 9.93
N ILE A 44 -12.26 -13.33 9.68
CA ILE A 44 -13.11 -12.19 9.33
C ILE A 44 -13.41 -11.29 10.54
N SER A 45 -13.21 -11.79 11.75
CA SER A 45 -13.40 -11.06 13.02
C SER A 45 -12.13 -10.33 13.45
N ASP A 46 -11.12 -10.23 12.58
CA ASP A 46 -9.88 -9.51 12.87
C ASP A 46 -10.18 -8.03 13.16
N ASP A 47 -9.74 -7.57 14.33
CA ASP A 47 -9.99 -6.21 14.83
C ASP A 47 -9.58 -5.13 13.83
N ARG A 48 -8.57 -5.39 12.99
CA ARG A 48 -8.12 -4.43 11.97
C ARG A 48 -9.19 -4.12 10.93
N LEU A 49 -10.06 -5.07 10.60
CA LEU A 49 -11.17 -4.84 9.68
C LEU A 49 -12.21 -3.91 10.29
N LYS A 50 -12.53 -4.14 11.57
CA LYS A 50 -13.43 -3.27 12.34
C LYS A 50 -12.84 -1.87 12.51
N ASP A 51 -11.58 -1.76 12.91
CA ASP A 51 -10.88 -0.48 13.07
C ASP A 51 -10.88 0.33 11.76
N ASN A 52 -10.67 -0.34 10.61
CA ASN A 52 -10.73 0.32 9.31
C ASN A 52 -12.16 0.80 8.99
N ARG A 53 -13.18 0.04 9.35
CA ARG A 53 -14.58 0.44 9.17
C ARG A 53 -14.90 1.66 10.03
N ASP A 54 -14.58 1.61 11.32
CA ASP A 54 -14.81 2.69 12.27
C ASP A 54 -14.13 4.00 11.78
N ALA A 55 -12.90 3.90 11.24
CA ALA A 55 -12.21 5.03 10.63
C ALA A 55 -12.90 5.55 9.36
N MET A 56 -13.39 4.68 8.48
CA MET A 56 -14.15 5.09 7.29
C MET A 56 -15.47 5.78 7.67
N ASP A 57 -16.19 5.24 8.65
CA ASP A 57 -17.47 5.79 9.11
C ASP A 57 -17.28 7.19 9.68
N TRP A 58 -16.15 7.44 10.38
CA TRP A 58 -15.76 8.78 10.79
C TRP A 58 -15.59 9.73 9.60
N PHE A 59 -14.92 9.32 8.51
CA PHE A 59 -14.78 10.16 7.31
C PHE A 59 -16.13 10.49 6.66
N VAL A 60 -17.04 9.51 6.58
CA VAL A 60 -18.39 9.70 6.06
C VAL A 60 -19.18 10.66 6.93
N HIS A 61 -19.11 10.50 8.25
CA HIS A 61 -19.77 11.38 9.21
C HIS A 61 -19.22 12.81 9.13
N TRP A 62 -17.91 12.97 9.06
CA TRP A 62 -17.24 14.26 8.90
C TRP A 62 -17.62 14.95 7.59
N GLU A 63 -17.65 14.23 6.46
CA GLU A 63 -18.11 14.79 5.19
C GLU A 63 -19.57 15.27 5.28
N ASN A 64 -20.44 14.47 5.89
CA ASN A 64 -21.85 14.82 6.08
C ASN A 64 -22.03 16.02 7.01
N SER A 65 -21.24 16.15 8.08
CA SER A 65 -21.33 17.27 9.00
C SER A 65 -20.95 18.59 8.33
N VAL A 66 -19.89 18.59 7.50
CA VAL A 66 -19.51 19.76 6.69
C VAL A 66 -20.56 20.07 5.62
N LYS A 67 -21.06 19.03 4.93
CA LYS A 67 -22.09 19.21 3.88
C LYS A 67 -23.41 19.73 4.40
N ASN A 68 -23.81 19.37 5.62
CA ASN A 68 -25.07 19.79 6.22
C ASN A 68 -24.94 21.09 7.03
N ASN A 69 -23.72 21.59 7.27
CA ASN A 69 -23.52 22.83 8.00
C ASN A 69 -23.84 24.06 7.14
N ALA A 70 -24.91 24.78 7.49
CA ALA A 70 -25.38 25.97 6.78
C ALA A 70 -24.44 27.19 6.95
N THR A 71 -23.59 27.21 7.97
CA THR A 71 -22.65 28.31 8.23
C THR A 71 -21.45 28.31 7.29
N ILE A 72 -21.12 27.14 6.70
CA ILE A 72 -19.98 26.96 5.82
C ILE A 72 -20.37 27.37 4.39
N LYS A 73 -19.87 28.53 3.95
CA LYS A 73 -20.11 29.05 2.59
C LYS A 73 -19.42 28.23 1.50
N ASN A 74 -18.19 27.76 1.76
CA ASN A 74 -17.40 26.99 0.80
C ASN A 74 -17.03 25.62 1.39
N LYS A 75 -17.96 24.66 1.22
CA LYS A 75 -17.88 23.32 1.80
C LYS A 75 -16.71 22.50 1.24
N GLU A 76 -16.44 22.59 -0.05
CA GLU A 76 -15.35 21.83 -0.68
C GLU A 76 -13.97 22.25 -0.21
N LYS A 77 -13.77 23.53 0.18
CA LYS A 77 -12.50 23.96 0.79
C LYS A 77 -12.27 23.42 2.21
N CYS A 78 -13.31 22.93 2.87
CA CYS A 78 -13.23 22.33 4.20
C CYS A 78 -13.02 20.81 4.16
N LEU A 79 -12.99 20.21 2.97
CA LEU A 79 -12.87 18.77 2.77
C LEU A 79 -11.60 18.45 1.97
N ILE A 80 -11.07 17.24 2.17
CA ILE A 80 -10.12 16.65 1.23
C ILE A 80 -10.78 16.45 -0.14
N SER A 81 -10.00 16.30 -1.21
CA SER A 81 -10.55 16.19 -2.57
C SER A 81 -11.59 15.08 -2.67
N HIS A 82 -12.61 15.28 -3.51
CA HIS A 82 -13.66 14.27 -3.73
C HIS A 82 -13.09 12.91 -4.12
N GLN A 83 -12.05 12.89 -4.97
CA GLN A 83 -11.32 11.69 -5.37
C GLN A 83 -10.78 10.97 -4.13
N THR A 84 -10.05 11.67 -3.26
CA THR A 84 -9.52 11.09 -2.03
C THR A 84 -10.62 10.53 -1.12
N ARG A 85 -11.79 11.19 -1.04
CA ARG A 85 -12.93 10.68 -0.24
C ARG A 85 -13.46 9.36 -0.81
N GLN A 86 -13.66 9.29 -2.13
CA GLN A 86 -14.09 8.06 -2.80
C GLN A 86 -13.03 6.95 -2.70
N ASP A 87 -11.76 7.30 -2.80
CA ASP A 87 -10.65 6.35 -2.68
C ASP A 87 -10.58 5.74 -1.28
N ILE A 88 -10.79 6.53 -0.21
CA ILE A 88 -10.83 6.00 1.16
C ILE A 88 -11.97 4.97 1.31
N ILE A 89 -13.18 5.33 0.85
CA ILE A 89 -14.36 4.45 0.95
C ILE A 89 -14.14 3.16 0.16
N SER A 90 -13.73 3.28 -1.11
CA SER A 90 -13.51 2.14 -1.99
C SER A 90 -12.36 1.26 -1.54
N ALA A 91 -11.27 1.82 -1.02
CA ALA A 91 -10.15 1.06 -0.50
C ALA A 91 -10.54 0.22 0.73
N VAL A 92 -11.27 0.80 1.69
CA VAL A 92 -11.68 0.06 2.89
C VAL A 92 -12.71 -1.01 2.55
N LEU A 93 -13.77 -0.66 1.80
CA LEU A 93 -14.79 -1.64 1.38
C LEU A 93 -14.20 -2.75 0.50
N GLY A 94 -13.37 -2.39 -0.47
CA GLY A 94 -12.76 -3.36 -1.38
C GLY A 94 -11.80 -4.30 -0.67
N PHE A 95 -11.02 -3.80 0.30
CA PHE A 95 -10.14 -4.63 1.11
C PHE A 95 -10.92 -5.60 2.02
N GLU A 96 -11.99 -5.12 2.64
CA GLU A 96 -12.88 -5.96 3.47
C GLU A 96 -13.53 -7.08 2.64
N GLU A 97 -14.10 -6.75 1.47
CA GLU A 97 -14.68 -7.74 0.56
C GLU A 97 -13.65 -8.75 0.06
N LEU A 98 -12.42 -8.31 -0.22
CA LEU A 98 -11.33 -9.21 -0.56
C LEU A 98 -11.03 -10.20 0.57
N CYS A 99 -10.99 -9.72 1.83
CA CYS A 99 -10.81 -10.56 3.00
C CYS A 99 -11.96 -11.56 3.15
N LEU A 100 -13.20 -11.09 3.14
CA LEU A 100 -14.39 -11.93 3.22
C LEU A 100 -14.39 -13.02 2.15
N TYR A 101 -14.11 -12.65 0.89
CA TYR A 101 -14.07 -13.58 -0.22
C TYR A 101 -12.99 -14.64 -0.06
N LYS A 102 -11.75 -14.23 0.25
CA LYS A 102 -10.61 -15.15 0.33
C LYS A 102 -10.69 -16.06 1.55
N LEU A 103 -11.05 -15.52 2.71
CA LEU A 103 -11.12 -16.27 3.95
C LEU A 103 -12.30 -17.26 3.95
N LYS A 104 -13.44 -16.91 3.33
CA LYS A 104 -14.58 -17.85 3.20
C LYS A 104 -14.35 -18.95 2.17
N LYS A 105 -13.67 -18.64 1.05
CA LYS A 105 -13.48 -19.59 -0.06
C LYS A 105 -12.22 -20.43 0.04
N SER A 106 -11.25 -20.04 0.86
CA SER A 106 -9.98 -20.72 0.98
C SER A 106 -9.39 -20.56 2.37
N ASN A 107 -8.57 -21.51 2.80
CA ASN A 107 -7.78 -21.39 4.03
C ASN A 107 -6.55 -20.47 3.84
N ALA A 108 -6.65 -19.47 2.96
CA ALA A 108 -5.55 -18.57 2.63
C ALA A 108 -5.60 -17.33 3.53
N SER A 109 -4.46 -16.92 4.04
CA SER A 109 -4.32 -15.65 4.76
C SER A 109 -4.05 -14.48 3.82
N ILE A 110 -4.43 -13.27 4.22
CA ILE A 110 -4.09 -12.03 3.52
C ILE A 110 -3.07 -11.24 4.33
N ILE A 111 -2.00 -10.77 3.69
CA ILE A 111 -1.05 -9.84 4.31
C ILE A 111 -1.32 -8.43 3.75
N PRO A 112 -1.84 -7.49 4.56
CA PRO A 112 -2.27 -6.17 4.09
C PRO A 112 -1.21 -5.42 3.29
N ASN A 113 0.03 -5.40 3.77
CA ASN A 113 1.11 -4.64 3.13
C ASN A 113 1.54 -5.14 1.74
N ARG A 114 1.03 -6.29 1.29
CA ARG A 114 1.29 -6.83 -0.05
C ARG A 114 0.28 -6.36 -1.09
N ILE A 115 -0.75 -5.64 -0.68
CA ILE A 115 -1.82 -5.16 -1.57
C ILE A 115 -1.51 -3.78 -2.16
N ASN A 116 -0.60 -3.03 -1.53
CA ASN A 116 -0.21 -1.71 -2.00
C ASN A 116 0.74 -1.76 -3.21
N SER A 117 0.95 -0.60 -3.83
CA SER A 117 1.86 -0.42 -4.97
C SER A 117 3.33 -0.28 -4.59
N ASP A 118 3.69 -0.31 -3.29
CA ASP A 118 5.05 -0.06 -2.80
C ASP A 118 6.08 -0.96 -3.50
N VAL A 119 5.74 -2.22 -3.78
CA VAL A 119 6.63 -3.16 -4.47
C VAL A 119 6.98 -2.68 -5.88
N ILE A 120 6.00 -2.15 -6.62
CA ILE A 120 6.19 -1.61 -7.96
C ILE A 120 6.94 -0.28 -7.90
N GLU A 121 6.62 0.57 -6.93
CA GLU A 121 7.33 1.83 -6.70
C GLU A 121 8.81 1.59 -6.36
N ASN A 122 9.11 0.54 -5.60
CA ASN A 122 10.48 0.12 -5.33
C ASN A 122 11.21 -0.32 -6.61
N ILE A 123 10.54 -0.97 -7.55
CA ILE A 123 11.11 -1.29 -8.87
C ILE A 123 11.42 0.00 -9.64
N PHE A 124 10.52 0.98 -9.63
CA PHE A 124 10.79 2.29 -10.26
C PHE A 124 11.97 3.03 -9.60
N CYS A 125 12.15 2.88 -8.29
CA CYS A 125 13.33 3.41 -7.60
C CYS A 125 14.61 2.68 -8.04
N GLN A 126 14.61 1.34 -8.10
CA GLN A 126 15.77 0.58 -8.61
C GLN A 126 16.12 0.95 -10.05
N GLN A 127 15.11 1.10 -10.90
CA GLN A 127 15.26 1.52 -12.30
C GLN A 127 15.93 2.90 -12.41
N ARG A 128 15.50 3.88 -11.59
CA ARG A 128 16.08 5.23 -11.60
C ARG A 128 17.48 5.28 -11.01
N THR A 129 17.72 4.60 -9.89
CA THR A 129 18.98 4.72 -9.14
C THR A 129 20.10 3.82 -9.67
N LEU A 130 19.80 2.54 -9.97
CA LEU A 130 20.84 1.53 -10.22
C LEU A 130 21.50 1.66 -11.59
N HIS A 131 20.74 2.08 -12.60
CA HIS A 131 21.19 2.08 -14.00
C HIS A 131 21.31 3.46 -14.64
N ASN A 132 20.72 4.49 -14.04
CA ASN A 132 20.72 5.83 -14.61
C ASN A 132 21.53 6.85 -13.80
N GLY A 133 22.05 6.50 -12.62
CA GLY A 133 22.90 7.41 -11.83
C GLY A 133 22.23 8.77 -11.59
N ALA A 134 22.83 9.86 -12.08
CA ALA A 134 22.27 11.21 -12.00
C ALA A 134 21.13 11.51 -13.01
N ASN A 135 20.84 10.59 -13.94
CA ASN A 135 19.75 10.73 -14.90
C ASN A 135 18.43 10.20 -14.31
N SER A 136 17.80 11.00 -13.45
CA SER A 136 16.56 10.65 -12.77
C SER A 136 15.34 10.49 -13.69
N ASN A 137 15.44 10.92 -14.95
CA ASN A 137 14.37 10.95 -15.95
C ASN A 137 14.85 10.33 -17.28
N PRO A 138 14.99 9.01 -17.36
CA PRO A 138 15.48 8.33 -18.55
C PRO A 138 14.50 8.43 -19.72
N THR A 139 15.02 8.36 -20.95
CA THR A 139 14.19 8.20 -22.15
C THR A 139 13.53 6.82 -22.17
N TYR A 140 12.52 6.63 -23.02
CA TYR A 140 11.86 5.33 -23.20
C TYR A 140 12.86 4.18 -23.44
N LEU A 141 13.82 4.38 -24.35
CA LEU A 141 14.86 3.37 -24.62
C LEU A 141 15.76 3.12 -23.40
N GLY A 142 16.09 4.18 -22.63
CA GLY A 142 16.85 4.07 -21.39
C GLY A 142 16.09 3.28 -20.31
N TYR A 143 14.78 3.50 -20.21
CA TYR A 143 13.89 2.71 -19.34
C TYR A 143 13.90 1.23 -19.73
N CYS A 144 13.71 0.89 -21.02
CA CYS A 144 13.71 -0.50 -21.49
C CYS A 144 15.01 -1.24 -21.15
N HIS A 145 16.17 -0.61 -21.38
CA HIS A 145 17.47 -1.20 -21.03
C HIS A 145 17.66 -1.37 -19.52
N SER A 146 17.23 -0.37 -18.73
CA SER A 146 17.36 -0.39 -17.28
C SER A 146 16.49 -1.48 -16.65
N ILE A 147 15.24 -1.64 -17.12
CA ILE A 147 14.33 -2.68 -16.61
C ILE A 147 14.86 -4.08 -16.94
N ASN A 148 15.36 -4.30 -18.15
CA ASN A 148 16.00 -5.58 -18.48
C ASN A 148 17.16 -5.89 -17.54
N SER A 149 17.96 -4.88 -17.19
CA SER A 149 19.05 -5.03 -16.22
C SER A 149 18.56 -5.35 -14.81
N VAL A 150 17.47 -4.71 -14.34
CA VAL A 150 16.82 -5.05 -13.06
C VAL A 150 16.32 -6.51 -13.07
N ILE A 151 15.64 -6.94 -14.14
CA ILE A 151 15.11 -8.31 -14.26
C ILE A 151 16.24 -9.33 -14.26
N LEU A 152 17.30 -9.10 -15.05
CA LEU A 152 18.45 -10.00 -15.14
C LEU A 152 19.28 -10.02 -13.85
N GLY A 153 19.40 -8.87 -13.18
CA GLY A 153 20.09 -8.75 -11.89
C GLY A 153 19.37 -9.39 -10.71
N GLN A 154 18.09 -9.75 -10.86
CA GLN A 154 17.29 -10.39 -9.80
C GLN A 154 17.37 -11.93 -9.76
N ALA A 155 18.10 -12.60 -10.67
CA ALA A 155 18.39 -14.04 -10.55
C ALA A 155 19.70 -14.26 -9.74
N SER A 156 19.76 -15.02 -8.65
CA SER A 156 19.07 -16.27 -8.32
C SER A 156 18.75 -16.34 -6.82
N VAL A 157 17.59 -16.92 -6.48
CA VAL A 157 17.38 -17.49 -5.15
C VAL A 157 18.50 -18.50 -4.91
N SER A 158 19.50 -18.15 -4.11
CA SER A 158 20.50 -19.10 -3.67
C SER A 158 19.77 -20.23 -2.95
N LYS A 159 19.80 -21.45 -3.51
CA LYS A 159 19.52 -22.67 -2.75
C LYS A 159 20.64 -22.84 -1.72
N LYS A 160 20.67 -22.04 -0.65
CA LYS A 160 21.32 -22.45 0.59
C LYS A 160 20.39 -23.43 1.30
N SER A 161 20.28 -24.62 0.73
CA SER A 161 19.84 -25.81 1.45
C SER A 161 21.11 -26.60 1.74
N ASN A 162 21.59 -26.53 2.98
CA ASN A 162 22.77 -27.28 3.44
C ASN A 162 22.35 -28.67 3.94
N THR A 163 21.49 -29.39 3.22
CA THR A 163 21.13 -30.77 3.55
C THR A 163 20.90 -31.57 2.27
N GLY A 164 21.67 -32.64 2.10
CA GLY A 164 21.44 -33.68 1.08
C GLY A 164 22.63 -33.87 0.15
N GLY A 165 23.43 -34.90 0.45
CA GLY A 165 24.55 -35.32 -0.39
C GLY A 165 24.12 -35.81 -1.78
N VAL A 166 25.09 -35.72 -2.68
CA VAL A 166 25.31 -36.48 -3.92
C VAL A 166 24.16 -37.42 -4.33
N GLU A 167 23.48 -37.09 -5.42
CA GLU A 167 23.34 -38.02 -6.54
C GLU A 167 22.91 -37.29 -7.82
N GLU A 168 23.52 -37.75 -8.91
CA GLU A 168 23.57 -37.15 -10.23
C GLU A 168 22.41 -37.69 -11.10
N ILE A 169 22.01 -36.91 -12.11
CA ILE A 169 21.25 -37.30 -13.32
C ILE A 169 19.70 -37.30 -13.22
N GLN A 170 19.05 -36.31 -13.84
CA GLN A 170 18.41 -36.47 -15.17
C GLN A 170 17.98 -35.11 -15.73
N LYS A 171 18.42 -34.84 -16.97
CA LYS A 171 17.96 -33.73 -17.82
C LYS A 171 16.47 -33.92 -18.12
N GLN A 172 15.64 -32.94 -17.77
CA GLN A 172 14.34 -32.78 -18.40
C GLN A 172 14.24 -31.37 -19.00
N TYR A 173 14.25 -31.36 -20.33
CA TYR A 173 13.97 -30.21 -21.19
C TYR A 173 12.63 -29.54 -20.80
N CYS A 174 12.61 -28.21 -20.80
CA CYS A 174 11.39 -27.43 -21.07
C CYS A 174 11.77 -26.16 -21.86
N PRO A 175 10.99 -25.77 -22.89
CA PRO A 175 11.52 -25.20 -24.13
C PRO A 175 11.69 -23.68 -24.09
N SER A 176 12.73 -23.25 -24.80
CA SER A 176 12.99 -21.91 -25.37
C SER A 176 11.92 -20.83 -25.11
N GLN A 177 12.18 -19.92 -24.18
CA GLN A 177 11.66 -18.56 -24.26
C GLN A 177 12.29 -17.90 -25.49
N LYS A 178 11.55 -17.88 -26.61
CA LYS A 178 11.86 -17.00 -27.74
C LYS A 178 11.69 -15.56 -27.27
N VAL A 179 12.80 -14.92 -26.93
CA VAL A 179 12.88 -13.45 -26.88
C VAL A 179 12.75 -12.98 -28.33
N CYS A 180 11.60 -12.41 -28.67
CA CYS A 180 11.38 -11.81 -29.97
C CYS A 180 12.09 -10.45 -29.98
N CYS A 181 13.35 -10.43 -30.43
CA CYS A 181 14.04 -9.21 -30.78
C CYS A 181 13.43 -8.68 -32.09
N TYR A 182 12.61 -7.64 -32.03
CA TYR A 182 12.31 -6.82 -33.20
C TYR A 182 13.42 -5.78 -33.35
N THR A 183 14.31 -6.01 -34.30
CA THR A 183 15.13 -4.97 -34.93
C THR A 183 14.34 -4.39 -36.09
N GLY A 184 14.08 -3.08 -36.04
CA GLY A 184 13.56 -2.24 -37.11
C GLY A 184 13.92 -0.81 -36.82
#